data_AF-A0A9W6X6R0-F1
#
_entry.id   AF-A0A9W6X6R0-F1
#
_cell.length_a   1.000
_cell.length_b   1.000
_cell.length_c   1.000
_cell.angle_alpha   90.00
_cell.angle_beta   90.00
_cell.angle_gamma   90.00
#
_symmetry.space_group_name_H-M   'P 1'
#
loop_
_entity.id
_entity.type
_entity.pdbx_description
1 polymer ?
#
loop_
_entity_poly.entity_id
_entity_poly.type
_entity_poly.pdbx_seq_one_letter_code
_entity_poly.pdbx_strand_id
1 'polypeptide(L)'
;MPLRVATTTPGPPGPDQLKMIGEKCLAFVRENATAADPKSIIEAIDTFGYEHHWMMNVGDIKGELVDQEIAKVKPKVRDQAK
;
A
#
# COMPACT_ATOMS: atom_id res chain seq x y z
N MET A 1 -2.12 -14.34 3.13
CA MET A 1 -3.38 -14.00 2.41
C MET A 1 -3.46 -14.87 1.16
N PRO A 2 -4.65 -15.15 0.61
CA PRO A 2 -4.73 -15.82 -0.70
C PRO A 2 -4.02 -14.99 -1.77
N LEU A 3 -3.46 -15.66 -2.78
CA LEU A 3 -2.85 -15.01 -3.94
C LEU A 3 -3.88 -14.06 -4.60
N ARG A 4 -3.57 -12.76 -4.62
CA ARG A 4 -4.37 -11.75 -5.30
C ARG A 4 -3.97 -11.69 -6.78
N VAL A 5 -4.96 -11.60 -7.66
CA VAL A 5 -4.75 -11.39 -9.10
C VAL A 5 -5.21 -9.98 -9.42
N ALA A 6 -4.31 -9.14 -9.96
CA ALA A 6 -4.66 -7.77 -10.32
C ALA A 6 -5.66 -7.77 -11.48
N THR A 7 -6.75 -7.02 -11.31
CA THR A 7 -7.73 -6.73 -12.37
C THR A 7 -7.40 -5.42 -13.09
N THR A 8 -6.48 -4.63 -12.54
CA THR A 8 -6.02 -3.35 -13.08
C THR A 8 -5.03 -3.54 -14.24
N THR A 9 -5.02 -2.58 -15.17
CA THR A 9 -4.00 -2.54 -16.23
C THR A 9 -2.65 -2.15 -15.62
N PRO A 10 -1.59 -2.95 -15.80
CA PRO A 10 -0.28 -2.63 -15.25
C PRO A 10 0.35 -1.44 -15.95
N GLY A 11 1.06 -0.62 -15.18
CA GLY A 11 1.81 0.53 -15.67
C GLY A 11 1.43 1.83 -14.96
N PRO A 12 2.38 2.76 -14.81
CA PRO A 12 2.11 4.01 -14.12
C PRO A 12 1.04 4.82 -14.86
N PRO A 13 0.13 5.46 -14.12
CA PRO A 13 -0.80 6.40 -14.71
C PRO A 13 -0.05 7.62 -15.26
N GLY A 14 -0.73 8.43 -16.09
CA GLY A 14 -0.16 9.68 -16.59
C GLY A 14 0.30 10.57 -15.43
N PRO A 15 1.40 11.35 -15.57
CA PRO A 15 1.90 12.22 -14.50
C PRO A 15 0.85 13.18 -13.93
N ASP A 16 -0.07 13.64 -14.76
CA ASP A 16 -1.22 14.49 -14.43
C ASP A 16 -2.29 13.78 -13.57
N GLN A 17 -2.33 12.45 -13.61
CA GLN A 17 -3.33 11.64 -12.91
C GLN A 17 -2.87 11.17 -11.52
N LEU A 18 -1.58 11.29 -11.19
CA LEU A 18 -0.99 10.78 -9.94
C LEU A 18 -1.69 11.36 -8.69
N LYS A 19 -1.92 12.68 -8.67
CA LYS A 19 -2.57 13.35 -7.53
C LYS A 19 -3.99 12.84 -7.32
N MET A 20 -4.77 12.77 -8.39
CA MET A 20 -6.16 12.29 -8.34
C MET A 20 -6.23 10.83 -7.88
N ILE A 21 -5.35 9.96 -8.37
CA ILE A 21 -5.35 8.53 -7.99
C ILE A 21 -4.94 8.38 -6.52
N GLY A 22 -3.97 9.17 -6.05
CA GLY A 22 -3.61 9.22 -4.63
C GLY A 22 -4.76 9.67 -3.73
N GLU A 23 -5.52 10.69 -4.15
CA GLU A 23 -6.72 11.15 -3.43
C GLU A 23 -7.81 10.08 -3.39
N LYS A 24 -8.04 9.35 -4.49
CA LYS A 24 -8.97 8.21 -4.53
C LYS A 24 -8.54 7.07 -3.60
N CYS A 25 -7.24 6.74 -3.58
CA CYS A 25 -6.70 5.74 -2.67
C CYS A 25 -6.92 6.16 -1.20
N LEU A 26 -6.69 7.43 -0.88
CA LEU A 26 -6.92 7.94 0.48
C LEU A 26 -8.40 7.86 0.89
N ALA A 27 -9.32 8.22 -0.01
CA ALA A 27 -10.76 8.07 0.22
C ALA A 27 -11.13 6.60 0.46
N PHE A 28 -10.63 5.68 -0.37
CA PHE A 28 -10.85 4.25 -0.23
C PHE A 28 -10.36 3.70 1.12
N VAL A 29 -9.18 4.11 1.57
CA VAL A 29 -8.65 3.72 2.89
C VAL A 29 -9.55 4.25 4.01
N ARG A 30 -10.03 5.50 3.94
CA ARG A 30 -10.91 6.07 4.96
C ARG A 30 -12.25 5.34 5.08
N GLU A 31 -12.74 4.80 3.98
CA GLU A 31 -14.01 4.06 3.93
C GLU A 31 -13.88 2.60 4.36
N ASN A 32 -12.71 1.96 4.10
CA ASN A 32 -12.56 0.51 4.22
C ASN A 32 -11.58 0.06 5.33
N ALA A 33 -10.76 0.95 5.88
CA ALA A 33 -9.77 0.60 6.91
C ALA A 33 -10.21 1.00 8.32
N THR A 34 -9.71 0.27 9.32
CA THR A 34 -9.91 0.59 10.73
C THR A 34 -8.93 1.65 11.19
N ALA A 35 -9.44 2.71 11.84
CA ALA A 35 -8.60 3.76 12.40
C ALA A 35 -7.62 3.19 13.44
N ALA A 36 -6.36 3.64 13.38
CA ALA A 36 -5.27 3.17 14.24
C ALA A 36 -4.89 1.68 14.08
N ASP A 37 -5.32 1.01 13.01
CA ASP A 37 -4.83 -0.31 12.61
C ASP A 37 -3.99 -0.22 11.33
N PRO A 38 -2.65 -0.18 11.44
CA PRO A 38 -1.76 -0.12 10.28
C PRO A 38 -1.94 -1.28 9.31
N LYS A 39 -2.30 -2.47 9.79
CA LYS A 39 -2.46 -3.65 8.94
C LYS A 39 -3.68 -3.52 8.05
N SER A 40 -4.81 -3.10 8.63
CA SER A 40 -6.03 -2.81 7.88
C SER A 40 -5.83 -1.69 6.85
N ILE A 41 -5.03 -0.67 7.19
CA ILE A 41 -4.70 0.42 6.27
C ILE A 41 -3.88 -0.09 5.07
N ILE A 42 -2.82 -0.87 5.30
CA ILE A 42 -2.00 -1.45 4.23
C ILE A 42 -2.84 -2.37 3.35
N GLU A 43 -3.69 -3.19 3.96
CA GLU A 43 -4.58 -4.10 3.23
C GLU A 43 -5.53 -3.36 2.30
N ALA A 44 -6.12 -2.24 2.74
CA ALA A 44 -6.98 -1.40 1.91
C ALA A 44 -6.22 -0.76 0.74
N ILE A 45 -4.98 -0.32 0.96
CA ILE A 45 -4.11 0.23 -0.11
C ILE A 45 -3.80 -0.85 -1.15
N ASP A 46 -3.45 -2.06 -0.71
CA ASP A 46 -3.18 -3.17 -1.61
C ASP A 46 -4.44 -3.52 -2.42
N THR A 47 -5.61 -3.63 -1.77
CA THR A 47 -6.89 -3.88 -2.44
C THR A 47 -7.17 -2.82 -3.51
N PHE A 48 -6.96 -1.54 -3.20
CA PHE A 48 -7.09 -0.47 -4.18
C PHE A 48 -6.16 -0.65 -5.39
N GLY A 49 -4.91 -1.04 -5.14
CA GLY A 49 -3.89 -1.35 -6.15
C GLY A 49 -4.28 -2.50 -7.09
N TYR A 50 -4.84 -3.57 -6.52
CA TYR A 50 -5.24 -4.76 -7.26
C TYR A 50 -6.54 -4.57 -8.04
N GLU A 51 -7.54 -3.88 -7.47
CA GLU A 51 -8.92 -3.90 -7.96
C GLU A 51 -9.38 -2.60 -8.63
N HIS A 52 -8.79 -1.45 -8.28
CA HIS A 52 -9.28 -0.14 -8.72
C HIS A 52 -8.31 0.59 -9.65
N HIS A 53 -7.06 0.78 -9.21
CA HIS A 53 -6.03 1.46 -10.00
C HIS A 53 -4.64 0.92 -9.66
N TRP A 54 -3.86 0.60 -10.70
CA TRP A 54 -2.47 0.22 -10.51
C TRP A 54 -1.67 1.35 -9.83
N MET A 55 -0.88 0.99 -8.83
CA MET A 55 -0.05 1.92 -8.06
C MET A 55 1.38 1.41 -7.95
N MET A 56 2.34 2.32 -7.78
CA MET A 56 3.78 2.02 -7.62
C MET A 56 4.14 1.39 -6.25
N ASN A 57 3.18 0.83 -5.55
CA ASN A 57 3.38 0.26 -4.22
C ASN A 57 4.15 -1.06 -4.29
N VAL A 58 4.72 -1.45 -3.15
CA VAL A 58 5.43 -2.73 -3.03
C VAL A 58 4.43 -3.90 -3.20
N GLY A 59 3.24 -3.78 -2.61
CA GLY A 59 2.24 -4.84 -2.58
C GLY A 59 2.52 -5.90 -1.51
N ASP A 60 1.50 -6.66 -1.16
CA ASP A 60 1.49 -7.69 -0.12
C ASP A 60 2.62 -8.73 -0.26
N ILE A 61 2.81 -9.31 -1.45
CA ILE A 61 3.81 -10.38 -1.67
C ILE A 61 5.25 -9.89 -1.42
N LYS A 62 5.62 -8.73 -1.98
CA LYS A 62 6.96 -8.16 -1.76
C LYS A 62 7.07 -7.53 -0.36
N GLY A 63 5.95 -7.06 0.20
CA GLY A 63 5.87 -6.50 1.55
C GLY A 63 6.27 -7.53 2.61
N GLU A 64 5.81 -8.78 2.48
CA GLU A 64 6.19 -9.87 3.39
C GLU A 64 7.72 -10.13 3.39
N LEU A 65 8.37 -10.03 2.24
CA LEU A 65 9.84 -10.15 2.16
C LEU A 65 10.53 -8.97 2.86
N VAL A 66 10.01 -7.75 2.69
CA VAL A 66 10.54 -6.56 3.38
C VAL A 66 10.36 -6.69 4.90
N ASP A 67 9.21 -7.15 5.37
CA ASP A 67 8.92 -7.37 6.78
C ASP A 67 9.89 -8.38 7.40
N GLN A 68 10.18 -9.48 6.68
CA GLN A 68 11.16 -10.48 7.11
C GLN A 68 12.56 -9.87 7.27
N GLU A 69 13.01 -9.02 6.33
CA GLU A 69 14.32 -8.38 6.42
C GLU A 69 14.38 -7.34 7.54
N ILE A 70 13.29 -6.57 7.75
CA ILE A 70 13.19 -5.63 8.88
C ILE A 70 13.28 -6.38 10.21
N ALA A 71 12.58 -7.50 10.35
CA ALA A 71 12.59 -8.33 11.56
C ALA A 71 13.98 -8.94 11.84
N LYS A 72 14.74 -9.29 10.80
CA LYS A 72 16.11 -9.80 10.90
C LYS A 72 17.10 -8.72 11.31
N VAL A 73 17.09 -7.58 10.62
CA VAL A 73 18.10 -6.52 10.78
C VAL A 73 17.81 -5.64 11.99
N LYS A 74 16.54 -5.53 12.42
CA LYS A 74 16.08 -4.65 13.51
C LYS A 74 16.69 -3.24 13.39
N PRO A 75 16.45 -2.54 12.27
CA PRO A 75 17.04 -1.24 12.04
C PRO A 75 16.64 -0.28 13.18
N LYS A 76 17.58 0.59 13.58
CA LYS A 76 17.28 1.61 14.59
C LYS A 76 16.16 2.50 14.06
N VAL A 77 15.08 2.59 14.82
CA VAL A 77 14.05 3.60 14.57
C VAL A 77 14.73 4.94 14.78
N ARG A 78 14.72 5.80 13.75
CA ARG A 78 15.14 7.18 13.93
C ARG A 78 14.04 7.85 14.74
N ASP A 79 14.32 8.17 16.00
CA ASP A 79 13.43 8.94 16.84
C ASP A 79 13.03 10.21 16.09
N GLN A 80 11.74 10.34 15.79
CA GLN A 80 11.17 11.58 15.28
C GLN A 80 10.96 12.54 16.47
N ALA A 81 12.07 12.92 17.09
CA ALA A 81 12.13 14.03 18.03
C ALA A 81 12.76 15.22 17.29
N LYS A 82 11.96 15.87 16.43
CA LYS A 82 12.01 17.31 16.12
C LYS A 82 10.91 17.69 15.15
#